data_AF-T2JM12-F1
#
_entry.id   AF-T2JM12-F1
#
_cell.length_a   1.000
_cell.length_b   1.000
_cell.length_c   1.000
_cell.angle_alpha   90.00
_cell.angle_beta   90.00
_cell.angle_gamma   90.00
#
_symmetry.space_group_name_H-M   'P 1'
#
loop_
_entity.id
_entity.type
_entity.pdbx_description
1 polymer ?
#
loop_
_entity_poly.entity_id
_entity_poly.type
_entity_poly.pdbx_seq_one_letter_code
_entity_poly.pdbx_strand_id
1 'polypeptide(L)'
;MNHYIPINSMGQGMSKILILGMLIIRSENGVLLVDEIETGLHYKAQTDMWRLLIKTAQELNVQIFATTHSWDCICAYQEALEDIEDKSVGKLFRLDSKYGKLRAVEYKADEISYCY
;
A
#
# COMPACT_ATOMS: atom_id res chain seq x y z
N MET A 1 18.83 14.45 -27.16
CA MET A 1 17.40 14.56 -27.55
C MET A 1 16.57 14.15 -26.34
N ASN A 2 15.78 15.06 -25.75
CA ASN A 2 14.76 14.69 -24.76
C ASN A 2 13.51 14.31 -25.53
N HIS A 3 13.20 13.01 -25.59
CA HIS A 3 11.94 12.52 -26.16
C HIS A 3 10.96 12.30 -25.00
N TYR A 4 9.80 12.94 -25.05
CA TYR A 4 8.75 12.71 -24.08
C TYR A 4 8.16 11.31 -24.32
N ILE A 5 8.20 10.46 -23.31
CA ILE A 5 7.61 9.13 -23.36
C ILE A 5 6.19 9.24 -22.80
N PRO A 6 5.14 8.92 -23.58
CA PRO A 6 3.77 8.93 -23.09
C PRO A 6 3.59 7.90 -21.96
N ILE A 7 2.90 8.27 -20.88
CA ILE A 7 2.74 7.40 -19.70
C ILE A 7 2.05 6.07 -20.02
N ASN A 8 1.10 6.11 -20.95
CA ASN A 8 0.37 4.96 -21.48
C ASN A 8 1.28 3.96 -22.22
N SER A 9 2.48 4.37 -22.67
CA SER A 9 3.48 3.46 -23.24
C SER A 9 4.37 2.77 -22.20
N MET A 10 4.30 3.19 -20.93
CA MET A 10 5.16 2.69 -19.84
C MET A 10 4.53 1.51 -19.07
N GLY A 11 3.37 1.03 -19.51
CA GLY A 11 2.64 -0.09 -18.89
C GLY A 11 1.67 0.31 -17.78
N GLN A 12 0.86 -0.66 -17.36
CA GLN A 12 -0.21 -0.44 -16.38
C GLN A 12 0.31 -0.11 -14.98
N GLY A 13 1.42 -0.74 -14.56
CA GLY A 13 2.02 -0.48 -13.24
C GLY A 13 2.43 0.99 -13.05
N MET A 14 3.12 1.57 -14.04
CA MET A 14 3.51 3.00 -14.00
C MET A 14 2.29 3.93 -13.97
N SER A 15 1.27 3.61 -14.78
CA SER A 15 0.01 4.37 -14.76
C SER A 15 -0.66 4.30 -13.39
N LYS A 16 -0.65 3.14 -12.73
CA LYS A 16 -1.25 2.96 -11.40
C LYS A 16 -0.47 3.70 -10.31
N ILE A 17 0.86 3.65 -10.30
CA ILE A 17 1.67 4.43 -9.34
C ILE A 17 1.39 5.93 -9.49
N LEU A 18 1.33 6.44 -10.72
CA LEU A 18 0.99 7.85 -10.97
C LEU A 18 -0.41 8.19 -10.45
N ILE A 19 -1.41 7.34 -10.72
CA ILE A 19 -2.78 7.53 -10.23
C ILE A 19 -2.81 7.53 -8.71
N LEU A 20 -2.16 6.56 -8.04
CA LEU A 20 -2.07 6.50 -6.59
C LEU A 20 -1.42 7.77 -6.00
N GLY A 21 -0.34 8.24 -6.61
CA GLY A 21 0.32 9.50 -6.25
C GLY A 21 -0.61 10.72 -6.37
N MET A 22 -1.40 10.81 -7.43
CA MET A 22 -2.38 11.89 -7.58
C MET A 22 -3.52 11.78 -6.56
N LEU A 23 -4.00 10.57 -6.28
CA LEU A 23 -5.10 10.33 -5.34
C LEU A 23 -4.72 10.69 -3.91
N ILE A 24 -3.50 10.35 -3.47
CA ILE A 24 -3.05 10.71 -2.12
C ILE A 24 -2.87 12.22 -1.97
N ILE A 25 -2.31 12.90 -2.98
CA ILE A 25 -2.20 14.37 -2.99
C ILE A 25 -3.59 15.01 -2.91
N ARG A 26 -4.56 14.47 -3.65
CA ARG A 26 -5.94 14.98 -3.66
C ARG A 26 -6.66 14.80 -2.31
N SER A 27 -6.17 13.89 -1.48
CA SER A 27 -6.78 13.46 -0.21
C SER A 27 -6.14 14.11 1.03
N GLU A 28 -5.30 15.14 0.84
CA GLU A 28 -4.66 15.90 1.92
C GLU A 28 -5.65 16.25 3.06
N ASN A 29 -5.24 16.04 4.31
CA ASN A 29 -6.06 16.18 5.52
C ASN A 29 -7.32 15.29 5.54
N GLY A 30 -7.28 14.13 4.87
CA GLY A 30 -8.45 13.28 4.66
C GLY A 30 -8.13 11.78 4.68
N VAL A 31 -8.96 11.02 3.97
CA VAL A 31 -8.91 9.55 3.93
C VAL A 31 -8.83 9.09 2.48
N LEU A 32 -7.92 8.16 2.21
CA LEU A 32 -7.80 7.46 0.93
C LEU A 32 -8.20 5.99 1.11
N LEU A 33 -9.19 5.54 0.33
CA LEU A 33 -9.65 4.15 0.32
C LEU A 33 -9.23 3.50 -1.01
N VAL A 34 -8.50 2.39 -0.95
CA VAL A 34 -8.05 1.67 -2.15
C VAL A 34 -8.37 0.19 -2.03
N ASP A 35 -9.16 -0.32 -2.98
CA ASP A 35 -9.40 -1.75 -3.10
C ASP A 35 -8.34 -2.37 -4.02
N GLU A 36 -7.82 -3.54 -3.63
CA GLU A 36 -6.74 -4.25 -4.33
C GLU A 36 -5.58 -3.32 -4.76
N ILE A 37 -4.92 -2.74 -3.75
CA ILE A 37 -3.95 -1.67 -3.96
C ILE A 37 -2.80 -2.08 -4.89
N GLU A 38 -2.41 -3.35 -4.90
CA GLU A 38 -1.33 -3.90 -5.71
C GLU A 38 -1.72 -4.28 -7.13
N THR A 39 -3.02 -4.36 -7.47
CA THR A 39 -3.47 -4.97 -8.74
C THR A 39 -2.76 -4.35 -9.95
N GLY A 40 -2.10 -5.17 -10.75
CA GLY A 40 -1.35 -4.76 -11.94
C GLY A 40 0.09 -4.31 -11.68
N LEU A 41 0.57 -4.37 -10.43
CA LEU A 41 1.94 -4.05 -10.05
C LEU A 41 2.75 -5.32 -9.76
N HIS A 42 3.91 -5.45 -10.40
CA HIS A 42 4.82 -6.55 -10.16
C HIS A 42 5.37 -6.48 -8.71
N TYR A 43 5.50 -7.63 -8.03
CA TYR A 43 5.84 -7.72 -6.60
C TYR A 43 7.06 -6.87 -6.20
N LYS A 44 8.11 -6.87 -7.03
CA LYS A 44 9.34 -6.08 -6.80
C LYS A 44 9.12 -4.56 -6.67
N ALA A 45 8.03 -4.01 -7.21
CA ALA A 45 7.73 -2.59 -7.15
C ALA A 45 6.77 -2.24 -6.00
N GLN A 46 6.20 -3.24 -5.30
CA GLN A 46 5.20 -3.01 -4.26
C GLN A 46 5.82 -2.39 -3.00
N THR A 47 7.07 -2.74 -2.63
CA THR A 47 7.75 -2.13 -1.48
C THR A 47 7.96 -0.63 -1.71
N ASP A 48 8.46 -0.24 -2.88
CA ASP A 48 8.66 1.17 -3.22
C ASP A 48 7.35 1.95 -3.34
N MET A 49 6.28 1.30 -3.82
CA MET A 49 4.93 1.87 -3.78
C MET A 49 4.51 2.17 -2.33
N TRP A 50 4.70 1.24 -1.39
CA TRP A 50 4.35 1.46 0.01
C TRP A 50 5.18 2.57 0.64
N ARG A 51 6.50 2.60 0.40
CA ARG A 51 7.37 3.70 0.87
C ARG A 51 6.88 5.05 0.40
N LEU A 52 6.54 5.17 -0.89
CA LEU A 52 5.97 6.40 -1.46
C LEU A 52 4.67 6.80 -0.75
N LEU A 53 3.75 5.86 -0.60
CA LEU A 53 2.43 6.11 -0.01
C LEU A 53 2.51 6.49 1.46
N ILE A 54 3.27 5.76 2.27
CA ILE A 54 3.39 6.01 3.71
C ILE A 54 4.03 7.37 3.95
N LYS A 55 5.14 7.67 3.27
CA LYS A 55 5.81 8.97 3.39
C LYS A 55 4.87 10.12 3.01
N THR A 56 4.21 10.00 1.86
CA THR A 56 3.31 11.06 1.37
C THR A 56 2.08 11.22 2.27
N ALA A 57 1.57 10.11 2.84
CA ALA A 57 0.47 10.14 3.80
C ALA A 57 0.83 10.91 5.06
N GLN A 58 2.03 10.70 5.60
CA GLN A 58 2.51 11.42 6.77
C GLN A 58 2.69 12.91 6.48
N GLU A 59 3.28 13.26 5.34
CA GLU A 59 3.49 14.65 4.93
C GLU A 59 2.17 15.41 4.71
N LEU A 60 1.15 14.74 4.18
CA LEU A 60 -0.14 15.35 3.80
C LEU A 60 -1.26 15.07 4.81
N ASN A 61 -0.95 14.45 5.95
CA ASN A 61 -1.93 14.06 6.97
C ASN A 61 -3.11 13.27 6.38
N VAL A 62 -2.80 12.19 5.64
CA VAL A 62 -3.78 11.31 5.01
C VAL A 62 -3.82 9.95 5.70
N GLN A 63 -5.01 9.47 6.03
CA GLN A 63 -5.19 8.09 6.47
C GLN A 63 -5.50 7.19 5.27
N ILE A 64 -4.67 6.18 5.02
CA ILE A 64 -4.89 5.20 3.94
C ILE A 64 -5.55 3.95 4.52
N PHE A 65 -6.66 3.53 3.93
CA PHE A 65 -7.19 2.18 4.08
C PHE A 65 -7.06 1.45 2.75
N ALA A 66 -6.34 0.34 2.76
CA ALA A 66 -6.12 -0.49 1.60
C ALA A 66 -6.55 -1.93 1.88
N THR A 67 -7.10 -2.59 0.88
CA THR A 67 -7.34 -4.03 0.90
C THR A 67 -6.35 -4.71 -0.02
N THR A 68 -6.04 -5.97 0.29
CA THR A 68 -5.26 -6.83 -0.58
C THR A 68 -5.60 -8.28 -0.31
N HIS A 69 -5.50 -9.10 -1.35
CA HIS A 69 -5.49 -10.56 -1.25
C HIS A 69 -4.09 -11.14 -1.49
N SER A 70 -3.10 -10.28 -1.77
CA SER A 70 -1.73 -10.67 -2.12
C SER A 70 -0.84 -10.77 -0.89
N TRP A 71 -0.27 -11.96 -0.70
CA TRP A 71 0.77 -12.16 0.32
C TRP A 71 2.03 -11.33 0.04
N ASP A 72 2.43 -11.20 -1.24
CA ASP A 72 3.57 -10.37 -1.63
C ASP A 72 3.34 -8.90 -1.26
N CYS A 73 2.10 -8.40 -1.38
CA CYS A 73 1.76 -7.04 -1.02
C CYS A 73 1.84 -6.81 0.49
N ILE A 74 1.41 -7.80 1.28
CA ILE A 74 1.53 -7.79 2.74
C ILE A 74 3.02 -7.77 3.14
N CYS A 75 3.85 -8.63 2.56
CA CYS A 75 5.28 -8.64 2.85
C CYS A 75 5.97 -7.32 2.46
N ALA A 76 5.67 -6.79 1.27
CA ALA A 76 6.19 -5.51 0.82
C ALA A 76 5.77 -4.34 1.73
N TYR A 77 4.54 -4.39 2.27
CA TYR A 77 4.06 -3.40 3.24
C TYR A 77 4.86 -3.46 4.54
N GLN A 78 5.13 -4.67 5.04
CA GLN A 78 5.92 -4.84 6.25
C GLN A 78 7.36 -4.39 6.08
N GLU A 79 8.00 -4.77 4.97
CA GLU A 79 9.35 -4.31 4.61
C GLU A 79 9.40 -2.76 4.57
N ALA A 80 8.41 -2.11 3.96
CA ALA A 80 8.33 -0.65 3.95
C ALA A 80 8.13 -0.01 5.33
N LEU A 81 7.50 -0.71 6.29
CA LEU A 81 7.36 -0.25 7.67
C LEU A 81 8.63 -0.46 8.50
N GLU A 82 9.50 -1.41 8.14
CA GLU A 82 10.79 -1.62 8.83
C GLU A 82 11.73 -0.42 8.68
N ASP A 83 11.61 0.32 7.57
CA ASP A 83 12.35 1.54 7.31
C ASP A 83 11.89 2.74 8.18
N ILE A 84 10.82 2.58 8.97
CA ILE A 84 10.21 3.65 9.77
C ILE A 84 10.45 3.39 11.26
N GLU A 85 10.97 4.40 11.97
CA GLU A 85 11.23 4.30 13.40
C GLU A 85 9.94 4.06 14.22
N ASP A 86 8.89 4.82 13.93
CA ASP A 86 7.59 4.65 14.57
C ASP A 86 6.76 3.58 13.83
N LYS A 87 6.81 2.34 14.33
CA LYS A 87 6.02 1.23 13.78
C LYS A 87 4.51 1.37 13.99
N SER A 88 4.04 2.32 14.79
CA SER A 88 2.60 2.52 15.03
C SER A 88 1.87 3.18 13.85
N VAL A 89 2.63 3.68 12.86
CA VAL A 89 2.11 4.34 11.65
C VAL A 89 1.31 3.40 10.74
N GLY A 90 1.54 2.09 10.87
CA GLY A 90 0.94 1.07 10.04
C GLY A 90 0.29 -0.03 10.85
N LYS A 91 -0.89 -0.48 10.42
CA LYS A 91 -1.57 -1.66 10.96
C LYS A 91 -2.03 -2.58 9.84
N LEU A 92 -2.09 -3.87 10.13
CA LEU A 92 -2.65 -4.88 9.24
C LEU A 92 -3.76 -5.62 9.96
N PHE A 93 -4.90 -5.79 9.29
CA PHE A 93 -6.04 -6.51 9.82
C PHE A 93 -6.41 -7.65 8.86
N ARG A 94 -6.48 -8.88 9.38
CA ARG A 94 -7.14 -9.98 8.68
C ARG A 94 -8.64 -9.87 8.85
N LEU A 95 -9.37 -9.99 7.76
CA LEU A 95 -10.81 -10.19 7.83
C LEU A 95 -11.09 -11.69 7.90
N ASP A 96 -11.79 -12.12 8.95
CA ASP A 96 -12.17 -13.51 9.19
C ASP A 96 -13.69 -13.61 9.31
N SER A 97 -14.28 -14.69 8.82
CA SER A 97 -15.72 -14.95 8.90
C SER A 97 -15.97 -16.10 9.86
N LYS A 98 -16.37 -15.78 11.09
CA LYS A 98 -16.69 -16.78 12.12
C LYS A 98 -18.16 -16.69 12.48
N TYR A 99 -18.89 -17.80 12.32
CA TYR A 99 -20.33 -17.89 12.59
C TYR A 99 -21.17 -16.87 11.80
N GLY A 100 -20.82 -16.61 10.53
CA GLY A 100 -21.55 -15.67 9.67
C GLY A 100 -21.38 -14.19 10.04
N LYS A 101 -20.43 -13.85 10.93
CA LYS A 101 -20.07 -12.47 11.27
C LYS A 101 -18.63 -12.20 10.86
N LEU A 102 -18.43 -11.10 10.12
CA LEU A 102 -17.11 -10.61 9.76
C LEU A 102 -16.42 -10.04 11.01
N ARG A 103 -15.15 -10.40 11.24
CA ARG A 103 -14.32 -9.89 12.33
C ARG A 103 -12.97 -9.46 11.77
N ALA A 104 -12.50 -8.28 12.18
CA ALA A 104 -11.13 -7.85 11.95
C ALA A 104 -10.25 -8.38 13.08
N VAL A 105 -9.19 -9.10 12.72
CA VAL A 105 -8.15 -9.59 13.63
C VAL A 105 -6.88 -8.83 13.29
N GLU A 106 -6.35 -8.06 14.23
CA GLU A 106 -5.07 -7.35 14.04
C GLU A 106 -3.94 -8.38 13.95
N TYR A 107 -3.19 -8.35 12.85
CA TYR A 107 -1.97 -9.12 12.72
C TYR A 107 -0.87 -8.42 13.52
N LYS A 108 -0.29 -9.11 14.50
CA LYS A 108 0.92 -8.61 15.17
C LYS A 108 2.12 -8.88 14.26
N ALA A 109 3.10 -7.97 14.29
CA ALA A 109 4.32 -8.10 13.47
C ALA A 109 4.99 -9.48 13.59
N ASP A 110 4.96 -10.07 14.79
CA ASP A 110 5.54 -11.38 15.10
C ASP A 110 4.85 -12.56 14.37
N GLU A 111 3.57 -12.41 14.01
CA GLU A 111 2.77 -13.46 13.35
C GLU A 111 3.02 -13.58 11.84
N ILE A 112 3.83 -12.66 11.28
CA ILE A 112 4.17 -12.61 9.84
C ILE A 112 5.69 -12.77 9.64
N SER A 113 6.34 -13.47 10.57
CA SER A 113 7.78 -13.78 10.56
C SER A 113 8.25 -14.71 9.41
N TYR A 114 7.44 -14.87 8.35
CA TYR A 114 7.68 -15.74 7.19
C TYR A 114 7.74 -14.99 5.85
N CYS A 115 7.84 -13.67 5.85
CA CYS A 115 8.23 -12.94 4.66
C CYS A 115 9.73 -13.21 4.42
N TYR A 116 10.03 -13.90 3.32
CA TYR A 116 11.34 -14.47 2.97
C TYR A 116 12.43 -13.42 2.71
#